data_AF-A0A2N6BI35-F1
#
_entry.id   AF-A0A2N6BI35-F1
#
_cell.length_a   1.000
_cell.length_b   1.000
_cell.length_c   1.000
_cell.angle_alpha   90.00
_cell.angle_beta   90.00
_cell.angle_gamma   90.00
#
_symmetry.space_group_name_H-M   'P 1'
#
loop_
_entity.id
_entity.type
_entity.pdbx_description
1 polymer ?
#
loop_
_entity_poly.entity_id
_entity_poly.type
_entity_poly.pdbx_seq_one_letter_code
_entity_poly.pdbx_strand_id
1 'polypeptide(L)'
;MVRVIMVLLIPALLFGCGVSQQVYDEREAEITSLKSALKGVKEERNSLEKEKEKLLDDIVGANERIKMLKKDDKEATAALKIKDSQLNKAEAEINTLKAEVEDLKQAQVLPSEELNEATMRIAQLEEQLAEAKSAQEPLNELKEQLAKREEIAEALREKLANAVGDSALVSRSGDRVTVTIPGDLLFDELSVDVLPSGSAVVKKVAELLKDGSERISIVGHTDDVPVGPSHRVYWRSNWELSAERAGALVRYLQWGPGISPERLEAVGRAHYDPISKGGDEEAKAKNRRVELVITQP
;
A
#
# COMPACT_ATOMS: atom_id res chain seq x y z
N MET A 1 -93.28 -49.90 1.19
CA MET A 1 -92.78 -48.91 0.21
C MET A 1 -91.51 -48.30 0.76
N VAL A 2 -90.41 -48.45 0.03
CA VAL A 2 -89.16 -47.66 -0.01
C VAL A 2 -88.59 -47.11 1.32
N ARG A 3 -87.45 -47.67 1.75
CA ARG A 3 -86.40 -47.03 2.58
C ARG A 3 -85.54 -46.13 1.70
N VAL A 4 -85.03 -45.00 2.22
CA VAL A 4 -83.66 -44.43 2.08
C VAL A 4 -83.62 -43.10 2.87
N ILE A 5 -83.08 -43.07 4.09
CA ILE A 5 -81.75 -42.56 4.52
C ILE A 5 -81.67 -41.03 4.72
N MET A 6 -81.35 -40.73 5.98
CA MET A 6 -80.95 -39.51 6.68
C MET A 6 -79.82 -38.73 5.98
N VAL A 7 -79.98 -37.41 5.80
CA VAL A 7 -78.87 -36.43 5.86
C VAL A 7 -79.39 -35.14 6.49
N LEU A 8 -78.99 -34.91 7.75
CA LEU A 8 -79.01 -33.61 8.41
C LEU A 8 -77.95 -32.73 7.74
N LEU A 9 -78.36 -31.75 6.92
CA LEU A 9 -77.45 -30.73 6.43
C LEU A 9 -77.35 -29.63 7.49
N ILE A 10 -76.28 -29.70 8.28
CA ILE A 10 -75.81 -28.66 9.20
C ILE A 10 -75.61 -27.35 8.39
N PRO A 11 -76.04 -26.18 8.85
CA PRO A 11 -75.61 -24.92 8.26
C PRO A 11 -74.10 -24.80 8.56
N ALA A 12 -73.28 -25.18 7.58
CA ALA A 12 -71.84 -25.00 7.66
C ALA A 12 -71.59 -23.50 7.84
N LEU A 13 -70.98 -23.18 8.99
CA LEU A 13 -70.50 -21.87 9.36
C LEU A 13 -69.86 -21.16 8.16
N LEU A 14 -70.36 -19.95 7.90
CA LEU A 14 -69.56 -18.81 7.44
C LEU A 14 -68.15 -18.94 8.00
N PHE A 15 -67.13 -19.11 7.15
CA PHE A 15 -65.73 -18.68 7.32
C PHE A 15 -64.92 -19.26 6.16
N GLY A 16 -65.27 -18.86 4.93
CA GLY A 16 -64.30 -18.93 3.83
C GLY A 16 -63.13 -18.01 4.17
N CYS A 17 -61.90 -18.49 4.01
CA CYS A 17 -60.63 -17.82 4.30
C CYS A 17 -60.63 -16.31 4.02
N GLY A 18 -61.03 -15.50 4.99
CA GLY A 18 -60.81 -14.07 5.00
C GLY A 18 -59.60 -13.81 5.87
N VAL A 19 -58.44 -13.61 5.27
CA VAL A 19 -57.33 -12.95 5.96
C VAL A 19 -57.91 -11.66 6.55
N SER A 20 -57.79 -11.44 7.87
CA SER A 20 -58.39 -10.27 8.51
C SER A 20 -57.86 -8.99 7.84
N GLN A 21 -58.74 -8.03 7.53
CA GLN A 21 -58.39 -6.76 6.87
C GLN A 21 -57.13 -6.12 7.46
N GLN A 22 -56.97 -6.18 8.78
CA GLN A 22 -55.81 -5.70 9.51
C GLN A 22 -54.48 -6.35 9.11
N VAL A 23 -54.46 -7.67 8.88
CA VAL A 23 -53.27 -8.40 8.40
C VAL A 23 -52.98 -8.05 6.94
N TYR A 24 -54.01 -7.73 6.14
CA TYR A 24 -53.82 -7.28 4.77
C TYR A 24 -53.19 -5.88 4.72
N ASP A 25 -53.73 -4.94 5.49
CA ASP A 25 -53.24 -3.57 5.58
C ASP A 25 -51.81 -3.51 6.16
N GLU A 26 -51.49 -4.36 7.15
CA GLU A 26 -50.15 -4.48 7.73
C GLU A 26 -49.12 -5.02 6.71
N ARG A 27 -49.51 -6.03 5.91
CA ARG A 27 -48.66 -6.53 4.82
C ARG A 27 -48.49 -5.53 3.69
N GLU A 28 -49.52 -4.73 3.39
CA GLU A 28 -49.44 -3.68 2.37
C GLU A 28 -48.52 -2.53 2.80
N ALA A 29 -48.57 -2.16 4.09
CA ALA A 29 -47.63 -1.22 4.70
C ALA A 29 -46.18 -1.76 4.68
N GLU A 30 -45.98 -3.04 4.97
CA GLU A 30 -44.67 -3.70 4.94
C GLU A 30 -44.11 -3.81 3.51
N ILE A 31 -44.95 -4.13 2.52
CA ILE A 31 -44.56 -4.12 1.10
C ILE A 31 -44.16 -2.70 0.67
N THR A 32 -44.87 -1.69 1.15
CA THR A 32 -44.58 -0.28 0.84
C THR A 32 -43.26 0.17 1.47
N SER A 33 -43.01 -0.18 2.73
CA SER A 33 -41.75 0.14 3.41
C SER A 33 -40.56 -0.59 2.76
N LEU A 34 -40.71 -1.88 2.43
CA LEU A 34 -39.70 -2.66 1.72
C LEU A 34 -39.42 -2.11 0.32
N LYS A 35 -40.44 -1.66 -0.42
CA LYS A 35 -40.25 -1.00 -1.72
C LYS A 35 -39.48 0.31 -1.57
N SER A 36 -39.74 1.09 -0.53
CA SER A 36 -39.01 2.34 -0.26
C SER A 36 -37.55 2.07 0.12
N ALA A 37 -37.29 1.06 0.96
CA ALA A 37 -35.95 0.63 1.34
C ALA A 37 -35.17 0.10 0.14
N LEU A 38 -35.80 -0.72 -0.71
CA LEU A 38 -35.20 -1.22 -1.95
C LEU A 38 -34.81 -0.07 -2.90
N LYS A 39 -35.64 0.98 -2.96
CA LYS A 39 -35.33 2.18 -3.75
C LYS A 39 -34.11 2.91 -3.18
N GLY A 40 -34.05 3.12 -1.86
CA GLY A 40 -32.91 3.76 -1.20
C GLY A 40 -31.60 2.99 -1.41
N VAL A 41 -31.63 1.66 -1.24
CA VAL A 41 -30.45 0.80 -1.47
C VAL A 41 -30.00 0.84 -2.95
N LYS A 42 -30.93 0.93 -3.90
CA LYS A 42 -30.58 1.08 -5.32
C LYS A 42 -29.93 2.42 -5.62
N GLU A 43 -30.41 3.50 -5.01
CA GLU A 43 -29.83 4.83 -5.16
C GLU A 43 -28.41 4.89 -4.57
N GLU A 44 -28.21 4.34 -3.37
CA GLU A 44 -26.90 4.24 -2.72
C GLU A 44 -25.92 3.36 -3.51
N ARG A 45 -26.39 2.23 -4.05
CA ARG A 45 -25.59 1.40 -4.95
C ARG A 45 -25.13 2.18 -6.17
N ASN A 46 -26.03 2.94 -6.79
CA ASN A 46 -25.70 3.73 -7.97
C ASN A 46 -24.72 4.88 -7.65
N SER A 47 -24.79 5.49 -6.46
CA SER A 47 -23.81 6.49 -6.05
C SER A 47 -22.44 5.88 -5.79
N LEU A 48 -22.39 4.72 -5.11
CA LEU A 48 -21.14 4.00 -4.87
C LEU A 48 -20.50 3.51 -6.17
N GLU A 49 -21.30 3.10 -7.15
CA GLU A 49 -20.81 2.65 -8.46
C GLU A 49 -20.14 3.81 -9.24
N LYS A 50 -20.71 5.02 -9.17
CA LYS A 50 -20.08 6.23 -9.73
C LYS A 50 -18.80 6.62 -8.99
N GLU A 51 -18.79 6.52 -7.67
CA GLU A 51 -17.60 6.83 -6.87
C GLU A 51 -16.46 5.85 -7.16
N LYS A 52 -16.78 4.55 -7.28
CA LYS A 52 -15.84 3.53 -7.70
C LYS A 52 -15.24 3.82 -9.08
N GLU A 53 -16.06 4.22 -10.05
CA GLU A 53 -15.59 4.55 -11.40
C GLU A 53 -14.63 5.75 -11.38
N LYS A 54 -14.95 6.78 -10.60
CA LYS A 54 -14.05 7.93 -10.40
C LYS A 54 -12.72 7.53 -9.75
N LEU A 55 -12.76 6.70 -8.72
CA LEU A 55 -11.54 6.21 -8.06
C LEU A 55 -10.68 5.35 -9.00
N LEU A 56 -11.30 4.56 -9.89
CA LEU A 56 -10.57 3.79 -10.89
C LEU A 56 -9.84 4.71 -11.87
N ASP A 57 -10.48 5.77 -12.35
CA ASP A 57 -9.85 6.77 -13.22
C ASP A 57 -8.69 7.48 -12.51
N ASP A 58 -8.86 7.85 -11.23
CA ASP A 58 -7.81 8.47 -10.42
C ASP A 58 -6.60 7.52 -10.25
N ILE A 59 -6.84 6.22 -10.04
CA ILE A 59 -5.79 5.19 -9.94
C ILE A 59 -5.03 5.04 -11.27
N VAL A 60 -5.75 5.03 -12.40
CA VAL A 60 -5.11 4.95 -13.73
C VAL A 60 -4.23 6.18 -13.97
N GLY A 61 -4.77 7.38 -13.71
CA GLY A 61 -4.01 8.63 -13.84
C GLY A 61 -2.78 8.70 -12.92
N ALA A 62 -2.90 8.20 -11.68
CA ALA A 62 -1.77 8.11 -10.76
C ALA A 62 -0.67 7.16 -11.29
N ASN A 63 -1.05 6.00 -11.83
CA ASN A 63 -0.11 5.03 -12.39
C ASN A 63 0.65 5.58 -13.61
N GLU A 64 -0.02 6.33 -14.48
CA GLU A 64 0.63 6.99 -15.60
C GLU A 64 1.64 8.05 -15.14
N ARG A 65 1.30 8.86 -14.14
CA ARG A 65 2.22 9.84 -13.54
C ARG A 65 3.45 9.15 -12.93
N ILE A 66 3.26 8.05 -12.20
CA ILE A 66 4.36 7.25 -11.65
C ILE A 66 5.29 6.75 -12.76
N LYS A 67 4.72 6.32 -13.90
CA LYS A 67 5.51 5.85 -15.05
C LYS A 67 6.33 6.99 -15.67
N MET A 68 5.76 8.19 -15.80
CA MET A 68 6.49 9.36 -16.31
C MET A 68 7.62 9.76 -15.35
N LEU A 69 7.33 9.90 -14.05
CA LEU A 69 8.33 10.26 -13.04
C LEU A 69 9.52 9.28 -13.00
N LYS A 70 9.26 7.97 -13.13
CA LYS A 70 10.34 6.97 -13.22
C LYS A 70 11.21 7.12 -14.46
N LYS A 71 10.63 7.56 -15.57
CA LYS A 71 11.38 7.84 -16.80
C LYS A 71 12.25 9.08 -16.62
N ASP A 72 11.68 10.15 -16.08
CA ASP A 72 12.38 11.41 -15.85
C ASP A 72 13.54 11.22 -14.85
N ASP A 73 13.34 10.44 -13.78
CA ASP A 73 14.40 10.08 -12.82
C ASP A 73 15.56 9.32 -13.50
N LYS A 74 15.24 8.39 -14.40
CA LYS A 74 16.25 7.66 -15.18
C LYS A 74 17.04 8.56 -16.14
N GLU A 75 16.37 9.54 -16.75
CA GLU A 75 17.01 10.51 -17.64
C GLU A 75 17.87 11.50 -16.84
N ALA A 76 17.38 11.98 -15.70
CA ALA A 76 18.12 12.86 -14.79
C ALA A 76 19.39 12.18 -14.26
N THR A 77 19.30 10.93 -13.80
CA THR A 77 20.46 10.16 -13.33
C THR A 77 21.49 9.91 -14.44
N ALA A 78 21.05 9.66 -15.67
CA ALA A 78 21.96 9.54 -16.82
C ALA A 78 22.65 10.87 -17.16
N ALA A 79 21.90 11.98 -17.16
CA ALA A 79 22.45 13.31 -17.39
C ALA A 79 23.47 13.73 -16.31
N LEU A 80 23.19 13.40 -15.05
CA LEU A 80 24.10 13.62 -13.92
C LEU A 80 25.40 12.84 -14.08
N LYS A 81 25.34 11.56 -14.46
CA LYS A 81 26.55 10.77 -14.72
C LYS A 81 27.41 11.36 -15.84
N ILE A 82 26.78 11.94 -16.86
CA ILE A 82 27.48 12.65 -17.94
C ILE A 82 28.11 13.94 -17.41
N LYS A 83 27.38 14.72 -16.61
CA LYS A 83 27.92 15.94 -15.98
C LYS A 83 29.09 15.64 -15.04
N ASP A 84 29.01 14.60 -14.21
CA ASP A 84 30.10 14.16 -13.34
C ASP A 84 31.36 13.81 -14.16
N SER A 85 31.20 13.11 -15.28
CA SER A 85 32.31 12.81 -16.19
C SER A 85 32.90 14.06 -16.85
N GLN A 86 32.08 15.04 -17.20
CA GLN A 86 32.54 16.31 -17.76
C GLN A 86 33.26 17.15 -16.71
N LEU A 87 32.77 17.16 -15.47
CA LEU A 87 33.39 17.87 -14.36
C LEU A 87 34.79 17.33 -14.07
N ASN A 88 34.92 16.00 -13.95
CA ASN A 88 36.22 15.36 -13.73
C ASN A 88 37.22 15.66 -14.87
N LYS A 89 36.74 15.74 -16.12
CA LYS A 89 37.56 16.10 -17.27
C LYS A 89 37.99 17.57 -17.23
N ALA A 90 37.07 18.49 -16.92
CA ALA A 90 37.36 19.91 -16.80
C ALA A 90 38.32 20.20 -15.63
N GLU A 91 38.16 19.52 -14.50
CA GLU A 91 39.10 19.62 -13.37
C GLU A 91 40.51 19.15 -13.75
N ALA A 92 40.61 18.06 -14.50
CA ALA A 92 41.90 17.59 -15.01
C ALA A 92 42.53 18.60 -15.97
N GLU A 93 41.75 19.17 -16.90
CA GLU A 93 42.21 20.20 -17.84
C GLU A 93 42.65 21.48 -17.12
N ILE A 94 41.90 21.95 -16.12
CA ILE A 94 42.27 23.10 -15.29
C ILE A 94 43.59 22.84 -14.56
N ASN A 95 43.77 21.65 -13.99
CA ASN A 95 45.01 21.30 -13.29
C ASN A 95 46.21 21.26 -14.23
N THR A 96 46.04 20.74 -15.45
CA THR A 96 47.10 20.74 -16.47
C THR A 96 47.46 22.15 -16.94
N LEU A 97 46.46 22.99 -17.23
CA LEU A 97 46.69 24.37 -17.67
C LEU A 97 47.31 25.21 -16.55
N LYS A 98 46.91 25.00 -15.29
CA LYS A 98 47.54 25.67 -14.14
C LYS A 98 49.02 25.32 -14.03
N ALA A 99 49.39 24.05 -14.26
CA ALA A 99 50.80 23.65 -14.28
C ALA A 99 51.56 24.29 -15.45
N GLU A 100 50.97 24.32 -16.65
CA GLU A 100 51.60 24.90 -17.84
C GLU A 100 51.77 26.42 -17.74
N VAL A 101 50.80 27.13 -17.15
CA VAL A 101 50.92 28.57 -16.85
C VAL A 101 52.00 28.83 -15.81
N GLU A 102 52.15 27.96 -14.81
CA GLU A 102 53.22 28.08 -13.82
C GLU A 102 54.60 27.89 -14.46
N ASP A 103 54.74 26.91 -15.35
CA ASP A 103 55.96 26.65 -16.13
C ASP A 103 56.29 27.80 -17.09
N LEU A 104 55.29 28.35 -17.78
CA LEU A 104 55.45 29.49 -18.70
C LEU A 104 55.79 30.79 -17.96
N LYS A 105 55.22 31.02 -16.76
CA LYS A 105 55.61 32.13 -15.88
C LYS A 105 57.08 32.01 -15.45
N GLN A 106 57.58 30.80 -15.22
CA GLN A 106 58.99 30.55 -14.92
C GLN A 106 59.89 30.75 -16.15
N ALA A 107 59.39 30.53 -17.36
CA ALA A 107 60.15 30.62 -18.61
C ALA A 107 60.35 32.05 -19.17
N GLN A 108 59.66 33.07 -18.64
CA GLN A 108 59.84 34.50 -18.98
C GLN A 108 59.77 34.85 -20.49
N VAL A 109 59.05 34.08 -21.32
CA VAL A 109 58.93 34.32 -22.77
C VAL A 109 57.52 33.97 -23.24
N LEU A 110 56.70 34.98 -23.62
CA LEU A 110 55.68 35.02 -24.71
C LEU A 110 54.50 36.01 -24.45
N PRO A 111 53.82 36.51 -25.51
CA PRO A 111 53.15 37.81 -25.58
C PRO A 111 51.74 37.86 -24.93
N SER A 112 51.34 39.06 -24.53
CA SER A 112 50.22 39.37 -23.63
C SER A 112 48.81 38.94 -24.08
N GLU A 113 48.59 38.56 -25.34
CA GLU A 113 47.26 38.27 -25.88
C GLU A 113 46.81 36.83 -25.64
N GLU A 114 47.66 35.84 -25.95
CA GLU A 114 47.36 34.41 -25.70
C GLU A 114 47.21 34.13 -24.20
N LEU A 115 48.00 34.80 -23.36
CA LEU A 115 47.88 34.70 -21.90
C LEU A 115 46.56 35.30 -21.39
N ASN A 116 46.10 36.41 -21.97
CA ASN A 116 44.82 37.02 -21.62
C ASN A 116 43.64 36.13 -22.04
N GLU A 117 43.69 35.54 -23.25
CA GLU A 117 42.66 34.63 -23.74
C GLU A 117 42.60 33.34 -22.90
N ALA A 118 43.74 32.76 -22.56
CA ALA A 118 43.82 31.62 -21.66
C ALA A 118 43.29 31.96 -20.26
N THR A 119 43.59 33.15 -19.74
CA THR A 119 43.09 33.61 -18.43
C THR A 119 41.58 33.80 -18.44
N MET A 120 41.01 34.38 -19.50
CA MET A 120 39.56 34.50 -19.66
C MET A 120 38.88 33.12 -19.77
N ARG A 121 39.49 32.18 -20.49
CA ARG A 121 38.99 30.81 -20.62
C ARG A 121 38.99 30.08 -19.27
N ILE A 122 40.04 30.24 -18.48
CA ILE A 122 40.14 29.69 -17.13
C ILE A 122 39.04 30.27 -16.23
N ALA A 123 38.83 31.59 -16.24
CA ALA A 123 37.79 32.22 -15.44
C ALA A 123 36.38 31.69 -15.80
N GLN A 124 36.09 31.52 -17.09
CA GLN A 124 34.81 30.97 -17.55
C GLN A 124 34.62 29.49 -17.16
N LEU A 125 35.69 28.68 -17.22
CA LEU A 125 35.64 27.28 -16.81
C LEU A 125 35.49 27.14 -15.28
N GLU A 126 36.14 28.01 -14.50
CA GLU A 126 35.99 28.04 -13.05
C GLU A 126 34.56 28.42 -12.62
N GLU A 127 33.91 29.34 -13.35
CA GLU A 127 32.49 29.68 -13.15
C GLU A 127 31.56 28.50 -13.46
N GLN A 128 31.75 27.83 -14.61
CA GLN A 128 30.97 26.63 -14.96
C GLN A 128 31.17 25.49 -13.97
N LEU A 129 32.39 25.34 -13.45
CA LEU A 129 32.71 24.35 -12.41
C LEU A 129 31.96 24.66 -11.12
N ALA A 130 31.93 25.93 -10.70
CA ALA A 130 31.22 26.36 -9.49
C ALA A 130 29.70 26.14 -9.61
N GLU A 131 29.12 26.43 -10.76
CA GLU A 131 27.70 26.17 -11.04
C GLU A 131 27.39 24.67 -11.04
N ALA A 132 28.23 23.84 -11.66
CA ALA A 132 28.06 22.40 -11.67
C ALA A 132 28.21 21.77 -10.27
N LYS A 133 29.16 22.26 -9.45
CA LYS A 133 29.34 21.79 -8.07
C LYS A 133 28.15 22.14 -7.18
N SER A 134 27.65 23.37 -7.27
CA SER A 134 26.47 23.77 -6.49
C SER A 134 25.20 23.00 -6.87
N ALA A 135 25.06 22.60 -8.15
CA ALA A 135 23.97 21.73 -8.58
C ALA A 135 24.09 20.28 -8.08
N GLN A 136 25.31 19.81 -7.78
CA GLN A 136 25.58 18.44 -7.32
C GLN A 136 25.44 18.28 -5.79
N GLU A 137 25.62 19.36 -5.03
CA GLU A 137 25.53 19.33 -3.56
C GLU A 137 24.18 18.79 -3.04
N PRO A 138 23.01 19.27 -3.48
CA PRO A 138 21.72 18.73 -3.03
C PRO A 138 21.51 17.26 -3.37
N LEU A 139 22.08 16.82 -4.50
CA LEU A 139 21.98 15.43 -4.93
C LEU A 139 22.85 14.52 -4.05
N ASN A 140 24.06 14.95 -3.71
CA ASN A 140 24.93 14.21 -2.82
C ASN A 140 24.31 14.10 -1.42
N GLU A 141 23.73 15.20 -0.92
CA GLU A 141 22.99 15.19 0.34
C GLU A 141 21.81 14.21 0.30
N LEU A 142 21.00 14.23 -0.78
CA LEU A 142 19.90 13.29 -0.95
C LEU A 142 20.38 11.83 -1.03
N LYS A 143 21.46 11.56 -1.76
CA LYS A 143 22.07 10.21 -1.85
C LYS A 143 22.54 9.73 -0.48
N GLU A 144 23.16 10.60 0.30
CA GLU A 144 23.61 10.27 1.66
C GLU A 144 22.42 9.98 2.59
N GLN A 145 21.36 10.80 2.52
CA GLN A 145 20.13 10.57 3.26
C GLN A 145 19.47 9.23 2.89
N LEU A 146 19.39 8.89 1.59
CA LEU A 146 18.85 7.62 1.13
C LEU A 146 19.70 6.44 1.61
N ALA A 147 21.03 6.52 1.49
CA ALA A 147 21.93 5.49 1.97
C ALA A 147 21.75 5.23 3.48
N LYS A 148 21.63 6.30 4.27
CA LYS A 148 21.36 6.22 5.70
C LYS A 148 19.99 5.58 6.01
N ARG A 149 18.95 5.96 5.27
CA ARG A 149 17.61 5.36 5.41
C ARG A 149 17.64 3.86 5.11
N GLU A 150 18.35 3.46 4.05
CA GLU A 150 18.52 2.05 3.69
C GLU A 150 19.29 1.25 4.74
N GLU A 151 20.35 1.82 5.33
CA GLU A 151 21.10 1.19 6.42
C GLU A 151 20.21 0.92 7.65
N ILE A 152 19.42 1.92 8.06
CA ILE A 152 18.46 1.77 9.17
C ILE A 152 17.41 0.70 8.84
N ALA A 153 16.90 0.69 7.60
CA ALA A 153 15.92 -0.30 7.16
C ALA A 153 16.50 -1.73 7.15
N GLU A 154 17.76 -1.91 6.74
CA GLU A 154 18.42 -3.22 6.79
C GLU A 154 18.62 -3.69 8.24
N ALA A 155 19.08 -2.81 9.13
CA ALA A 155 19.21 -3.12 10.56
C ALA A 155 17.86 -3.51 11.20
N LEU A 156 16.78 -2.83 10.81
CA LEU A 156 15.42 -3.18 11.25
C LEU A 156 14.97 -4.54 10.68
N ARG A 157 15.23 -4.80 9.39
CA ARG A 157 14.93 -6.08 8.73
C ARG A 157 15.58 -7.24 9.48
N GLU A 158 16.87 -7.12 9.83
CA GLU A 158 17.59 -8.16 10.58
C GLU A 158 17.00 -8.38 11.97
N LYS A 159 16.72 -7.31 12.73
CA LYS A 159 16.10 -7.41 14.07
C LYS A 159 14.74 -8.10 14.00
N LEU A 160 13.90 -7.72 13.04
CA LEU A 160 12.58 -8.31 12.86
C LEU A 160 12.69 -9.78 12.44
N ALA A 161 13.56 -10.10 11.48
CA ALA A 161 13.79 -11.47 11.02
C ALA A 161 14.21 -12.39 12.19
N ASN A 162 15.14 -11.92 13.02
CA ASN A 162 15.59 -12.65 14.20
C ASN A 162 14.48 -12.84 15.25
N ALA A 163 13.59 -11.86 15.41
CA ALA A 163 12.49 -11.95 16.37
C ALA A 163 11.38 -12.92 15.93
N VAL A 164 10.98 -12.88 14.66
CA VAL A 164 9.88 -13.70 14.14
C VAL A 164 10.29 -15.12 13.76
N GLY A 165 11.55 -15.34 13.38
CA GLY A 165 12.05 -16.64 12.93
C GLY A 165 11.21 -17.21 11.78
N ASP A 166 10.95 -18.52 11.80
CA ASP A 166 10.18 -19.20 10.74
C ASP A 166 8.68 -18.91 10.76
N SER A 167 8.19 -18.15 11.74
CA SER A 167 6.76 -17.84 11.85
C SER A 167 6.28 -16.77 10.86
N ALA A 168 7.21 -15.99 10.28
CA ALA A 168 6.90 -14.96 9.30
C ALA A 168 8.10 -14.69 8.38
N LEU A 169 7.84 -14.23 7.16
CA LEU A 169 8.87 -13.80 6.22
C LEU A 169 9.15 -12.31 6.41
N VAL A 170 10.43 -11.92 6.46
CA VAL A 170 10.83 -10.50 6.52
C VAL A 170 11.64 -10.14 5.29
N SER A 171 11.18 -9.13 4.56
CA SER A 171 11.83 -8.63 3.34
C SER A 171 12.03 -7.11 3.42
N ARG A 172 12.96 -6.59 2.61
CA ARG A 172 13.22 -5.16 2.46
C ARG A 172 13.15 -4.77 0.99
N SER A 173 12.63 -3.58 0.73
CA SER A 173 12.70 -2.91 -0.57
C SER A 173 12.96 -1.43 -0.34
N GLY A 174 14.18 -0.97 -0.62
CA GLY A 174 14.60 0.41 -0.27
C GLY A 174 14.57 0.65 1.24
N ASP A 175 13.89 1.71 1.67
CA ASP A 175 13.69 2.09 3.07
C ASP A 175 12.48 1.39 3.73
N ARG A 176 11.79 0.52 2.98
CA ARG A 176 10.60 -0.20 3.44
C ARG A 176 10.93 -1.61 3.88
N VAL A 177 10.48 -1.99 5.08
CA VAL A 177 10.59 -3.34 5.61
C VAL A 177 9.19 -3.96 5.69
N THR A 178 9.02 -5.17 5.17
CA THR A 178 7.74 -5.87 5.16
C THR A 178 7.86 -7.18 5.94
N VAL A 179 7.01 -7.35 6.96
CA VAL A 179 6.83 -8.62 7.68
C VAL A 179 5.55 -9.28 7.16
N THR A 180 5.70 -10.38 6.44
CA THR A 180 4.60 -11.17 5.89
C THR A 180 4.28 -12.33 6.81
N ILE A 181 3.09 -12.31 7.39
CA ILE A 181 2.61 -13.34 8.31
C ILE A 181 1.53 -14.17 7.60
N PRO A 182 1.65 -15.51 7.58
CA PRO A 182 0.62 -16.39 7.03
C PRO A 182 -0.74 -16.15 7.71
N GLY A 183 -1.81 -16.11 6.92
CA GLY A 183 -3.16 -15.86 7.40
C GLY A 183 -3.64 -16.93 8.36
N ASP A 184 -3.34 -18.19 8.06
CA ASP A 184 -3.73 -19.36 8.88
C ASP A 184 -3.04 -19.38 10.26
N LEU A 185 -1.97 -18.59 10.44
CA LEU A 185 -1.34 -18.37 11.75
C LEU A 185 -2.08 -17.31 12.57
N LEU A 186 -2.71 -16.34 11.90
CA LEU A 186 -3.35 -15.17 12.48
C LEU A 186 -4.85 -15.34 12.72
N PHE A 187 -5.54 -16.06 11.85
CA PHE A 187 -7.00 -16.15 11.84
C PHE A 187 -7.46 -17.55 11.46
N ASP A 188 -8.59 -17.98 12.01
CA ASP A 188 -9.33 -19.10 11.46
C ASP A 188 -9.92 -18.74 10.08
N GLU A 189 -10.34 -19.77 9.35
CA GLU A 189 -11.02 -19.62 8.06
C GLU A 189 -12.26 -18.72 8.22
N LEU A 190 -12.36 -17.70 7.37
CA LEU A 190 -13.45 -16.70 7.41
C LEU A 190 -13.67 -16.08 8.80
N SER A 191 -12.60 -15.92 9.59
CA SER A 191 -12.60 -15.16 10.85
C SER A 191 -11.71 -13.92 10.76
N VAL A 192 -12.02 -12.95 11.63
CA VAL A 192 -11.23 -11.73 11.88
C VAL A 192 -10.67 -11.69 13.30
N ASP A 193 -10.96 -12.70 14.12
CA ASP A 193 -10.45 -12.82 15.47
C ASP A 193 -9.00 -13.29 15.44
N VAL A 194 -8.11 -12.51 16.06
CA VAL A 194 -6.68 -12.80 16.05
C VAL A 194 -6.39 -13.97 16.98
N LEU A 195 -5.84 -15.05 16.43
CA LEU A 195 -5.46 -16.25 17.16
C LEU A 195 -4.30 -15.99 18.13
N PRO A 196 -4.21 -16.73 19.25
CA PRO A 196 -3.09 -16.60 20.20
C PRO A 196 -1.72 -16.80 19.53
N SER A 197 -1.60 -17.75 18.60
CA SER A 197 -0.39 -18.03 17.82
C SER A 197 0.07 -16.80 17.03
N GLY A 198 -0.82 -16.20 16.25
CA GLY A 198 -0.52 -15.02 15.45
C GLY A 198 -0.26 -13.79 16.31
N SER A 199 -1.02 -13.63 17.40
CA SER A 199 -0.82 -12.55 18.36
C SER A 199 0.59 -12.55 18.96
N ALA A 200 1.16 -13.74 19.23
CA ALA A 200 2.52 -13.85 19.76
C ALA A 200 3.57 -13.34 18.76
N VAL A 201 3.42 -13.61 17.46
CA VAL A 201 4.32 -13.10 16.40
C VAL A 201 4.19 -11.59 16.26
N VAL A 202 2.95 -11.09 16.19
CA VAL A 202 2.65 -9.66 16.06
C VAL A 202 3.17 -8.90 17.28
N LYS A 203 3.08 -9.48 18.48
CA LYS A 203 3.63 -8.89 19.70
C LYS A 203 5.15 -8.69 19.63
N LYS A 204 5.90 -9.69 19.16
CA LYS A 204 7.36 -9.57 19.00
C LYS A 204 7.74 -8.44 18.02
N VAL A 205 7.01 -8.32 16.92
CA VAL A 205 7.18 -7.22 15.96
C VAL A 205 6.88 -5.88 16.64
N ALA A 206 5.78 -5.81 17.37
CA ALA A 206 5.35 -4.58 18.05
C ALA A 206 6.33 -4.14 19.15
N GLU A 207 6.90 -5.07 19.91
CA GLU A 207 7.90 -4.77 20.95
C GLU A 207 9.14 -4.08 20.36
N LEU A 208 9.55 -4.45 19.15
CA LEU A 208 10.68 -3.80 18.45
C LEU A 208 10.33 -2.42 17.89
N LEU A 209 9.05 -2.16 17.60
CA LEU A 209 8.59 -0.93 16.95
C LEU A 209 7.97 0.08 17.94
N LYS A 210 7.79 -0.32 19.20
CA LYS A 210 7.03 0.44 20.20
C LYS A 210 7.53 1.85 20.40
N ASP A 211 8.84 1.99 20.60
CA ASP A 211 9.48 3.28 20.90
C ASP A 211 9.97 4.00 19.62
N GLY A 212 9.67 3.43 18.44
CA GLY A 212 10.03 4.00 17.15
C GLY A 212 9.06 5.09 16.66
N SER A 213 9.39 5.68 15.51
CA SER A 213 8.58 6.70 14.83
C SER A 213 8.08 6.24 13.45
N GLU A 214 8.37 5.00 13.06
CA GLU A 214 8.01 4.45 11.77
C GLU A 214 6.49 4.34 11.62
N ARG A 215 5.98 4.63 10.42
CA ARG A 215 4.60 4.31 10.04
C ARG A 215 4.50 2.80 9.79
N ILE A 216 3.42 2.20 10.27
CA ILE A 216 3.13 0.77 10.18
C ILE A 216 1.79 0.59 9.46
N SER A 217 1.86 0.04 8.25
CA SER A 217 0.71 -0.22 7.41
C SER A 217 0.38 -1.70 7.45
N ILE A 218 -0.79 -2.05 7.96
CA ILE A 218 -1.26 -3.42 8.07
C ILE A 218 -2.08 -3.71 6.83
N VAL A 219 -1.57 -4.57 5.95
CA VAL A 219 -2.18 -4.90 4.67
C VAL A 219 -2.74 -6.32 4.72
N GLY A 220 -4.05 -6.45 4.64
CA GLY A 220 -4.73 -7.74 4.57
C GLY A 220 -4.87 -8.23 3.13
N HIS A 221 -4.65 -9.52 2.91
CA HIS A 221 -4.85 -10.18 1.63
C HIS A 221 -5.69 -11.46 1.80
N THR A 222 -6.40 -11.84 0.74
CA THR A 222 -7.13 -13.10 0.64
C THR A 222 -6.61 -13.91 -0.53
N ASP A 223 -7.02 -15.18 -0.62
CA ASP A 223 -7.02 -15.89 -1.89
C ASP A 223 -8.21 -15.44 -2.76
N ASP A 224 -8.29 -16.02 -3.96
CA ASP A 224 -9.31 -15.74 -4.97
C ASP A 224 -10.65 -16.44 -4.71
N VAL A 225 -10.78 -17.20 -3.61
CA VAL A 225 -12.03 -17.87 -3.25
C VAL A 225 -13.02 -16.81 -2.73
N PRO A 226 -14.21 -16.67 -3.34
CA PRO A 226 -15.19 -15.67 -2.89
C PRO A 226 -15.74 -15.99 -1.50
N VAL A 227 -16.01 -14.96 -0.69
CA VAL A 227 -16.76 -15.11 0.57
C VAL A 227 -18.08 -15.85 0.34
N GLY A 228 -18.26 -16.96 1.05
CA GLY A 228 -19.41 -17.85 0.92
C GLY A 228 -20.73 -17.18 1.32
N PRO A 229 -21.89 -17.68 0.84
CA PRO A 229 -23.20 -17.06 1.07
C PRO A 229 -23.53 -16.79 2.54
N SER A 230 -23.15 -17.68 3.45
CA SER A 230 -23.39 -17.56 4.89
C SER A 230 -22.61 -16.44 5.57
N HIS A 231 -21.48 -16.02 4.99
CA HIS A 231 -20.58 -15.02 5.57
C HIS A 231 -20.75 -13.64 4.91
N ARG A 232 -21.52 -13.53 3.83
CA ARG A 232 -21.79 -12.25 3.14
C ARG A 232 -22.57 -11.23 3.95
N VAL A 233 -23.22 -11.67 5.03
CA VAL A 233 -23.83 -10.77 6.01
C VAL A 233 -22.79 -9.97 6.79
N TYR A 234 -21.59 -10.54 6.98
CA TYR A 234 -20.46 -9.89 7.65
C TYR A 234 -19.54 -9.21 6.63
N TRP A 235 -19.10 -9.96 5.61
CA TRP A 235 -18.18 -9.47 4.58
C TRP A 235 -18.76 -9.65 3.19
N ARG A 236 -19.16 -8.54 2.56
CA ARG A 236 -19.80 -8.56 1.23
C ARG A 236 -18.89 -9.19 0.16
N SER A 237 -17.58 -9.02 0.30
CA SER A 237 -16.53 -9.55 -0.57
C SER A 237 -15.21 -9.73 0.18
N ASN A 238 -14.18 -10.19 -0.55
CA ASN A 238 -12.82 -10.30 -0.03
C ASN A 238 -12.20 -8.93 0.33
N TRP A 239 -12.77 -7.81 -0.17
CA TRP A 239 -12.34 -6.47 0.24
C TRP A 239 -12.66 -6.22 1.71
N GLU A 240 -13.90 -6.45 2.14
CA GLU A 240 -14.32 -6.27 3.52
C GLU A 240 -13.58 -7.22 4.45
N LEU A 241 -13.44 -8.50 4.08
CA LEU A 241 -12.72 -9.48 4.89
C LEU A 241 -11.25 -9.09 5.10
N SER A 242 -10.55 -8.69 4.04
CA SER A 242 -9.14 -8.29 4.14
C SER A 242 -8.96 -6.99 4.94
N ALA A 243 -9.82 -5.99 4.73
CA ALA A 243 -9.78 -4.74 5.47
C ALA A 243 -10.08 -4.95 6.96
N GLU A 244 -11.06 -5.80 7.29
CA GLU A 244 -11.40 -6.07 8.69
C GLU A 244 -10.31 -6.87 9.43
N ARG A 245 -9.66 -7.84 8.77
CA ARG A 245 -8.48 -8.53 9.32
C ARG A 245 -7.34 -7.56 9.63
N ALA A 246 -7.08 -6.61 8.73
CA ALA A 246 -6.11 -5.55 8.97
C ALA A 246 -6.52 -4.67 10.16
N GLY A 247 -7.80 -4.28 10.22
CA GLY A 247 -8.35 -3.50 11.33
C GLY A 247 -8.28 -4.21 12.69
N ALA A 248 -8.47 -5.53 12.73
CA ALA A 248 -8.34 -6.33 13.94
C ALA A 248 -6.90 -6.28 14.49
N LEU A 249 -5.91 -6.33 13.61
CA LEU A 249 -4.51 -6.21 14.00
C LEU A 249 -4.11 -4.79 14.39
N VAL A 250 -4.67 -3.75 13.77
CA VAL A 250 -4.51 -2.37 14.24
C VAL A 250 -5.00 -2.23 15.68
N ARG A 251 -6.21 -2.73 15.98
CA ARG A 251 -6.75 -2.71 17.36
C ARG A 251 -5.86 -3.50 18.33
N TYR A 252 -5.36 -4.66 17.91
CA TYR A 252 -4.43 -5.45 18.71
C TYR A 252 -3.15 -4.68 19.02
N LEU A 253 -2.50 -4.08 18.01
CA LEU A 253 -1.26 -3.32 18.15
C LEU A 253 -1.44 -2.08 19.04
N GLN A 254 -2.59 -1.41 18.92
CA GLN A 254 -2.92 -0.24 19.73
C GLN A 254 -3.20 -0.61 21.19
N TRP A 255 -4.10 -1.56 21.44
CA TRP A 255 -4.59 -1.85 22.80
C TRP A 255 -3.70 -2.81 23.58
N GLY A 256 -2.94 -3.67 22.89
CA GLY A 256 -2.02 -4.61 23.52
C GLY A 256 -0.63 -3.98 23.73
N PRO A 257 0.26 -3.99 22.72
CA PRO A 257 1.61 -3.44 22.82
C PRO A 257 1.67 -1.93 23.11
N GLY A 258 0.64 -1.17 22.72
CA GLY A 258 0.55 0.27 22.95
C GLY A 258 1.17 1.11 21.84
N ILE A 259 1.10 0.66 20.58
CA ILE A 259 1.56 1.48 19.44
C ILE A 259 0.64 2.69 19.28
N SER A 260 1.24 3.86 19.05
CA SER A 260 0.48 5.10 18.81
C SER A 260 -0.41 4.95 17.56
N PRO A 261 -1.71 5.27 17.65
CA PRO A 261 -2.64 5.10 16.53
C PRO A 261 -2.31 6.00 15.33
N GLU A 262 -1.61 7.11 15.53
CA GLU A 262 -1.15 8.02 14.46
C GLU A 262 -0.14 7.34 13.52
N ARG A 263 0.52 6.27 13.98
CA ARG A 263 1.47 5.48 13.20
C ARG A 263 0.82 4.31 12.46
N LEU A 264 -0.43 3.97 12.77
CA LEU A 264 -1.11 2.77 12.29
C LEU A 264 -2.08 3.07 11.14
N GLU A 265 -2.03 2.27 10.09
CA GLU A 265 -3.06 2.27 9.03
C GLU A 265 -3.48 0.84 8.69
N ALA A 266 -4.76 0.64 8.37
CA ALA A 266 -5.30 -0.64 7.91
C ALA A 266 -5.68 -0.56 6.43
N VAL A 267 -5.21 -1.51 5.63
CA VAL A 267 -5.42 -1.57 4.18
C VAL A 267 -5.94 -2.95 3.80
N GLY A 268 -7.09 -3.03 3.15
CA GLY A 268 -7.57 -4.27 2.51
C GLY A 268 -7.15 -4.31 1.04
N ARG A 269 -6.57 -5.43 0.59
CA ARG A 269 -6.17 -5.64 -0.82
C ARG A 269 -6.91 -6.79 -1.51
N ALA A 270 -7.78 -7.49 -0.78
CA ALA A 270 -8.45 -8.69 -1.27
C ALA A 270 -7.46 -9.66 -1.95
N HIS A 271 -7.82 -10.21 -3.11
CA HIS A 271 -6.99 -11.13 -3.91
C HIS A 271 -6.21 -10.43 -5.03
N TYR A 272 -6.25 -9.10 -5.14
CA TYR A 272 -5.71 -8.37 -6.30
C TYR A 272 -4.20 -8.15 -6.25
N ASP A 273 -3.54 -8.61 -5.19
CA ASP A 273 -2.08 -8.57 -5.04
C ASP A 273 -1.52 -9.95 -4.59
N PRO A 274 -1.60 -10.97 -5.47
CA PRO A 274 -1.18 -12.32 -5.14
C PRO A 274 0.34 -12.47 -5.21
N ILE A 275 0.92 -13.12 -4.20
CA ILE A 275 2.34 -13.49 -4.20
C ILE A 275 2.60 -14.85 -4.86
N SER A 276 1.56 -15.66 -5.02
CA SER A 276 1.58 -16.91 -5.78
C SER A 276 0.45 -16.94 -6.80
N LYS A 277 0.77 -17.28 -8.05
CA LYS A 277 -0.19 -17.30 -9.17
C LYS A 277 -0.88 -18.67 -9.37
N GLY A 278 -0.54 -19.66 -8.55
CA GLY A 278 -1.16 -20.99 -8.60
C GLY A 278 -2.60 -20.98 -8.08
N GLY A 279 -3.44 -21.89 -8.56
CA GLY A 279 -4.78 -22.13 -8.04
C GLY A 279 -4.86 -23.29 -7.03
N ASP A 280 -3.71 -23.87 -6.67
CA ASP A 280 -3.61 -24.94 -5.67
C ASP A 280 -3.70 -24.40 -4.25
N GLU A 281 -3.91 -25.29 -3.27
CA GLU A 281 -4.07 -24.88 -1.87
C GLU A 281 -2.80 -24.23 -1.30
N GLU A 282 -1.62 -24.63 -1.78
CA GLU A 282 -0.36 -24.02 -1.35
C GLU A 282 -0.27 -22.55 -1.79
N ALA A 283 -0.63 -22.23 -3.05
CA ALA A 283 -0.68 -20.87 -3.54
C ALA A 283 -1.74 -20.03 -2.83
N LYS A 284 -2.92 -20.62 -2.56
CA LYS A 284 -3.99 -19.96 -1.80
C LYS A 284 -3.57 -19.63 -0.38
N ALA A 285 -2.97 -20.58 0.34
CA ALA A 285 -2.44 -20.38 1.68
C ALA A 285 -1.37 -19.27 1.72
N LYS A 286 -0.49 -19.21 0.71
CA LYS A 286 0.48 -18.11 0.55
C LYS A 286 -0.21 -16.76 0.33
N ASN A 287 -1.29 -16.72 -0.46
CA ASN A 287 -2.02 -15.48 -0.75
C ASN A 287 -2.85 -14.99 0.44
N ARG A 288 -3.41 -15.89 1.26
CA ARG A 288 -4.02 -15.58 2.56
C ARG A 288 -2.93 -15.16 3.54
N ARG A 289 -2.67 -13.86 3.65
CA ARG A 289 -1.60 -13.31 4.49
C ARG A 289 -1.95 -11.91 4.99
N VAL A 290 -1.21 -11.49 6.01
CA VAL A 290 -1.14 -10.08 6.38
C VAL A 290 0.30 -9.61 6.27
N GLU A 291 0.49 -8.41 5.72
CA GLU A 291 1.77 -7.74 5.68
C GLU A 291 1.78 -6.57 6.65
N LEU A 292 2.78 -6.51 7.53
CA LEU A 292 3.11 -5.30 8.28
C LEU A 292 4.20 -4.59 7.51
N VAL A 293 3.84 -3.47 6.88
CA VAL A 293 4.73 -2.65 6.07
C VAL A 293 5.20 -1.48 6.92
N ILE A 294 6.49 -1.48 7.25
CA ILE A 294 7.14 -0.47 8.08
C ILE A 294 7.94 0.48 7.19
N THR A 295 7.64 1.77 7.29
CA THR A 295 8.32 2.85 6.54
C THR A 295 8.78 3.93 7.49
N GLN A 296 9.98 4.45 7.27
CA GLN A 296 10.46 5.62 8.00
C GLN A 296 9.59 6.86 7.70
N PRO A 297 9.47 7.78 8.66
CA PRO A 297 8.72 9.03 8.47
C PRO A 297 9.34 9.97 7.43
#